data_AF-A0A9J6FKH1-F1
#
_entry.id   AF-A0A9J6FKH1-F1
#
_cell.length_a   1.000
_cell.length_b   1.000
_cell.length_c   1.000
_cell.angle_alpha   90.00
_cell.angle_beta   90.00
_cell.angle_gamma   90.00
#
_symmetry.space_group_name_H-M   'P 1'
#
loop_
_entity.id
_entity.type
_entity.pdbx_description
1 polymer ?
#
loop_
_entity_poly.entity_id
_entity_poly.type
_entity_poly.pdbx_seq_one_letter_code
_entity_poly.pdbx_strand_id
1 'polypeptide(L)'
;MDLKGEMPEGPPRIKASSFAAVQQLYTSEKTSLVKAGYTLNAKAVNPTSLEQQNVKLVLDVVNPFVSNALRTHGSTFKIAQAESTALFIDIILTWW
;
A
#
# COMPACT_ATOMS: atom_id res chain seq x y z
N MET A 1 15.62 36.12 30.90
CA MET A 1 14.95 34.84 31.18
C MET A 1 13.90 34.65 30.11
N ASP A 2 14.31 34.12 28.95
CA ASP A 2 13.41 33.83 27.84
C ASP A 2 12.76 32.46 28.07
N LEU A 3 11.48 32.48 28.46
CA LEU A 3 10.64 31.30 28.49
C LEU A 3 10.24 30.97 27.05
N LYS A 4 11.09 30.18 26.38
CA LYS A 4 10.80 29.59 25.08
C LYS A 4 9.60 28.65 25.28
N GLY A 5 8.44 29.09 24.81
CA GLY A 5 7.23 28.28 24.81
C GLY A 5 7.44 27.04 23.94
N GLU A 6 7.66 25.91 24.59
CA GLU A 6 7.48 24.60 23.95
C GLU A 6 5.99 24.44 23.67
N MET A 7 5.60 24.53 22.40
CA MET A 7 4.28 24.10 21.96
C MET A 7 4.15 22.60 22.25
N PRO A 8 3.03 22.11 22.79
CA PRO A 8 2.84 20.69 22.98
C PRO A 8 2.90 20.00 21.61
N GLU A 9 3.80 19.03 21.48
CA GLU A 9 3.80 18.04 20.40
C GLU A 9 2.35 17.57 20.21
N GLY A 10 1.77 17.85 19.03
CA GLY A 10 0.42 17.42 18.71
C GLY A 10 0.29 15.89 18.84
N PRO A 11 -0.95 15.36 18.90
CA PRO A 11 -1.15 13.92 19.02
C PRO A 11 -0.36 13.18 17.93
N PRO A 12 0.21 12.00 18.22
CA PRO A 12 1.00 11.25 17.27
C PRO A 12 0.24 11.12 15.95
N ARG A 13 0.83 11.59 14.86
CA ARG A 13 0.23 11.45 13.53
C ARG A 13 0.33 9.98 13.12
N ILE A 14 -0.71 9.21 13.43
CA ILE A 14 -0.81 7.81 12.99
C ILE A 14 -0.86 7.81 11.47
N LYS A 15 0.19 7.31 10.82
CA LYS A 15 0.20 7.09 9.37
C LYS A 15 -0.63 5.84 9.07
N ALA A 16 -1.88 6.04 8.66
CA ALA A 16 -2.72 4.94 8.22
C ALA A 16 -2.24 4.39 6.87
N SER A 17 -2.13 3.07 6.77
CA SER A 17 -2.09 2.34 5.50
C SER A 17 -3.53 1.95 5.11
N SER A 18 -3.75 1.72 3.82
CA SER A 18 -5.07 1.34 3.31
C SER A 18 -4.95 0.32 2.19
N PHE A 19 -5.75 -0.74 2.27
CA PHE A 19 -5.86 -1.73 1.20
C PHE A 19 -6.47 -1.13 -0.08
N ALA A 20 -7.25 -0.05 0.05
CA ALA A 20 -7.78 0.69 -1.10
C ALA A 20 -6.65 1.23 -2.00
N ALA A 21 -5.46 1.51 -1.46
CA ALA A 21 -4.32 1.95 -2.25
C ALA A 21 -3.85 0.86 -3.23
N VAL A 22 -3.86 -0.40 -2.81
CA VAL A 22 -3.52 -1.56 -3.66
C VAL A 22 -4.60 -1.76 -4.74
N GLN A 23 -5.87 -1.64 -4.36
CA GLN A 23 -6.99 -1.73 -5.31
C GLN A 23 -6.93 -0.63 -6.38
N GLN A 24 -6.57 0.59 -5.98
CA GLN A 24 -6.40 1.72 -6.90
C GLN A 24 -5.18 1.53 -7.82
N LEU A 25 -4.06 1.02 -7.30
CA LEU A 25 -2.90 0.68 -8.13
C LEU A 25 -3.28 -0.34 -9.21
N TYR A 26 -3.91 -1.45 -8.82
CA TYR A 26 -4.41 -2.46 -9.76
C TYR A 26 -5.35 -1.83 -10.80
N THR A 27 -6.31 -1.03 -10.35
CA THR A 27 -7.31 -0.42 -11.26
C THR A 27 -6.67 0.56 -12.25
N SER A 28 -5.65 1.31 -11.82
CA SER A 28 -4.93 2.28 -12.65
C SER A 28 -4.10 1.60 -13.74
N GLU A 29 -3.59 0.39 -13.47
CA GLU A 29 -2.76 -0.36 -14.41
C GLU A 29 -3.52 -1.47 -15.15
N LYS A 30 -4.80 -1.75 -14.82
CA LYS A 30 -5.50 -2.98 -15.27
C LYS A 30 -5.55 -3.14 -16.79
N THR A 31 -5.66 -2.03 -17.53
CA THR A 31 -5.71 -1.99 -19.00
C THR A 31 -4.34 -1.83 -19.65
N SER A 32 -3.29 -1.60 -18.86
CA SER A 32 -1.92 -1.50 -19.35
C SER A 32 -1.36 -2.89 -19.65
N LEU A 33 -0.57 -2.98 -20.73
CA LEU A 33 0.18 -4.20 -21.06
C LEU A 33 1.35 -4.42 -20.10
N VAL A 34 2.01 -3.33 -19.69
CA VAL A 34 3.13 -3.35 -18.73
C VAL A 34 2.65 -2.75 -17.41
N LYS A 35 2.82 -3.50 -16.32
CA LYS A 35 2.33 -3.16 -14.99
C LYS A 35 3.49 -3.16 -14.00
N ALA A 36 3.60 -2.13 -13.17
CA ALA A 36 4.62 -2.13 -12.14
C ALA A 36 4.23 -3.09 -11.00
N GLY A 37 2.96 -3.12 -10.62
CA GLY A 37 2.40 -4.07 -9.66
C GLY A 37 1.93 -5.37 -10.33
N TYR A 38 2.76 -5.98 -11.18
CA TYR A 38 2.34 -7.06 -12.09
C TYR A 38 1.76 -8.32 -11.42
N THR A 39 2.05 -8.53 -10.13
CA THR A 39 1.51 -9.65 -9.35
C THR A 39 0.03 -9.45 -9.01
N LEU A 40 -0.44 -8.20 -8.99
CA LEU A 40 -1.82 -7.87 -8.65
C LEU A 40 -2.78 -8.41 -9.71
N ASN A 41 -3.78 -9.15 -9.23
CA ASN A 41 -4.87 -9.67 -10.01
C ASN A 41 -6.21 -9.42 -9.31
N ALA A 42 -7.31 -9.56 -10.04
CA ALA A 42 -8.65 -9.26 -9.54
C ALA A 42 -9.00 -10.03 -8.25
N LYS A 43 -8.52 -11.28 -8.11
CA LYS A 43 -8.79 -12.13 -6.93
C LYS A 43 -7.99 -11.68 -5.72
N ALA A 44 -6.76 -11.22 -5.93
CA ALA A 44 -5.92 -10.67 -4.87
C ALA A 44 -6.49 -9.34 -4.32
N VAL A 45 -7.05 -8.49 -5.18
CA VAL A 45 -7.56 -7.17 -4.76
C VAL A 45 -9.05 -7.14 -4.39
N ASN A 46 -9.85 -8.11 -4.85
CA ASN A 46 -11.27 -8.25 -4.54
C ASN A 46 -11.64 -9.74 -4.36
N PRO A 47 -11.11 -10.40 -3.32
CA PRO A 47 -11.35 -11.83 -3.11
C PRO A 47 -12.78 -12.12 -2.68
N THR A 48 -13.36 -13.20 -3.19
CA THR A 48 -14.55 -13.84 -2.61
C THR A 48 -14.23 -14.46 -1.24
N SER A 49 -15.25 -14.80 -0.45
CA SER A 49 -15.06 -15.45 0.87
C SER A 49 -14.27 -16.77 0.82
N LEU A 50 -14.37 -17.51 -0.29
CA LEU A 50 -13.57 -18.73 -0.49
C LEU A 50 -12.11 -18.37 -0.82
N GLU A 51 -11.90 -17.38 -1.68
CA GLU A 51 -10.57 -16.92 -2.08
C GLU A 51 -9.79 -16.27 -0.93
N GLN A 52 -10.46 -15.64 0.05
CA GLN A 52 -9.80 -15.09 1.24
C GLN A 52 -9.03 -16.13 2.06
N GLN A 53 -9.40 -17.42 1.97
CA GLN A 53 -8.69 -18.50 2.64
C GLN A 53 -7.44 -18.95 1.88
N ASN A 54 -7.24 -18.49 0.65
CA ASN A 54 -6.09 -18.83 -0.17
C ASN A 54 -4.93 -17.87 0.10
N VAL A 55 -4.00 -18.29 0.97
CA VAL A 55 -2.79 -17.53 1.34
C VAL A 55 -1.96 -17.11 0.12
N LYS A 56 -2.01 -17.85 -1.00
CA LYS A 56 -1.29 -17.46 -2.21
C LYS A 56 -1.72 -16.09 -2.74
N LEU A 57 -2.99 -15.71 -2.58
CA LEU A 57 -3.48 -14.40 -3.01
C LEU A 57 -2.94 -13.25 -2.14
N VAL A 58 -2.59 -13.53 -0.89
CA VAL A 58 -1.93 -12.53 -0.02
C VAL A 58 -0.52 -12.25 -0.50
N LEU A 59 0.21 -13.26 -0.99
CA LEU A 59 1.56 -13.10 -1.56
C LEU A 59 1.57 -12.27 -2.85
N ASP A 60 0.46 -12.25 -3.60
CA ASP A 60 0.32 -11.38 -4.76
C ASP A 60 0.26 -9.89 -4.36
N VAL A 61 -0.26 -9.58 -3.16
CA VAL A 61 -0.36 -8.23 -2.59
C VAL A 61 0.91 -7.84 -1.84
N VAL A 62 1.37 -8.72 -0.94
CA VAL A 62 2.56 -8.51 -0.12
C VAL A 62 3.78 -8.89 -0.95
N ASN A 63 4.17 -7.99 -1.83
CA ASN A 63 5.21 -8.24 -2.82
C ASN A 63 6.09 -7.00 -3.01
N PRO A 64 7.42 -7.13 -3.14
CA PRO A 64 8.32 -5.98 -3.34
C PRO A 64 7.98 -5.13 -4.57
N PHE A 65 7.46 -5.74 -5.63
CA PHE A 65 7.05 -5.00 -6.82
C PHE A 65 5.82 -4.12 -6.55
N VAL A 66 4.91 -4.55 -5.68
CA VAL A 66 3.73 -3.77 -5.29
C VAL A 66 4.14 -2.59 -4.41
N SER A 67 5.02 -2.79 -3.42
CA SER A 67 5.50 -1.67 -2.59
C SER A 67 6.28 -0.65 -3.43
N ASN A 68 7.15 -1.10 -4.33
CA ASN A 68 7.87 -0.21 -5.23
C ASN A 68 6.95 0.53 -6.21
N ALA A 69 5.92 -0.14 -6.74
CA ALA A 69 4.94 0.46 -7.62
C ALA A 69 4.12 1.55 -6.90
N LEU A 70 3.71 1.32 -5.66
CA LEU A 70 3.03 2.32 -4.84
C LEU A 70 3.90 3.57 -4.62
N ARG A 71 5.20 3.41 -4.36
CA ARG A 71 6.12 4.56 -4.22
C ARG A 71 6.32 5.32 -5.52
N THR A 72 6.54 4.59 -6.61
CA THR A 72 6.91 5.15 -7.92
C THR A 72 5.71 5.81 -8.59
N HIS A 73 4.54 5.18 -8.54
CA HIS A 73 3.36 5.61 -9.27
C HIS A 73 2.27 6.22 -8.39
N GLY A 74 2.40 6.16 -7.06
CA GLY A 74 1.40 6.67 -6.12
C GLY A 74 1.02 8.12 -6.37
N SER A 75 2.00 9.00 -6.60
CA SER A 75 1.76 10.41 -6.93
C SER A 75 1.08 10.58 -8.30
N THR A 76 1.55 9.85 -9.32
CA THR A 76 1.01 9.91 -10.69
C THR A 76 -0.44 9.48 -10.76
N PHE A 77 -0.79 8.40 -10.06
CA PHE A 77 -2.15 7.85 -10.00
C PHE A 77 -3.01 8.50 -8.90
N LYS A 78 -2.47 9.47 -8.15
CA LYS A 78 -3.14 10.15 -7.02
C LYS A 78 -3.69 9.17 -5.99
N ILE A 79 -2.92 8.12 -5.69
CA ILE A 79 -3.28 7.06 -4.76
C ILE A 79 -3.09 7.59 -3.34
N ALA A 80 -4.18 7.64 -2.58
CA ALA A 80 -4.14 8.03 -1.18
C ALA A 80 -3.38 6.96 -0.35
N GLN A 81 -2.59 7.40 0.63
CA GLN A 81 -1.81 6.52 1.51
C GLN A 81 -0.80 5.62 0.78
N ALA A 82 -0.41 5.93 -0.46
CA ALA A 82 0.51 5.08 -1.23
C ALA A 82 1.83 4.78 -0.48
N GLU A 83 2.47 5.82 0.08
CA GLU A 83 3.73 5.67 0.81
C GLU A 83 3.58 4.85 2.10
N SER A 84 2.53 5.11 2.90
CA SER A 84 2.30 4.36 4.14
C SER A 84 1.90 2.92 3.88
N THR A 85 1.16 2.64 2.80
CA THR A 85 0.84 1.27 2.37
C THR A 85 2.08 0.55 1.84
N ALA A 86 2.95 1.21 1.07
CA ALA A 86 4.22 0.63 0.62
C ALA A 86 5.12 0.25 1.81
N LEU A 87 5.24 1.15 2.80
CA LEU A 87 5.97 0.90 4.04
C LEU A 87 5.37 -0.28 4.81
N PHE A 88 4.04 -0.37 4.90
CA PHE A 88 3.38 -1.48 5.56
C PHE A 88 3.71 -2.82 4.89
N ILE A 89 3.68 -2.88 3.56
CA ILE A 89 4.03 -4.09 2.80
C ILE A 89 5.48 -4.50 3.08
N ASP A 90 6.43 -3.56 3.07
CA ASP A 90 7.84 -3.84 3.34
C ASP A 90 8.07 -4.36 4.76
N ILE A 91 7.32 -3.82 5.74
CA ILE A 91 7.33 -4.35 7.10
C ILE A 91 6.92 -5.81 7.07
N ILE A 92 5.77 -6.16 6.47
CA ILE A 92 5.32 -7.56 6.42
C ILE A 92 6.35 -8.46 5.72
N LEU A 93 6.94 -8.01 4.60
CA LEU A 93 7.99 -8.74 3.87
C LEU A 93 9.27 -8.98 4.69
N THR A 94 9.54 -8.15 5.71
CA THR A 94 10.70 -8.33 6.60
C THR A 94 10.46 -9.41 7.65
N TRP A 95 9.20 -9.57 8.09
CA TRP A 95 8.84 -10.52 9.15
C TRP A 95 8.52 -11.92 8.65
N TRP A 96 8.08 -12.04 7.39
CA TRP A 96 7.66 -13.28 6.78
C TRP A 96 8.83 -14.01 6.11
#